data_AF-A0A1H6Y3S9-F1
#
_entry.id   AF-A0A1H6Y3S9-F1
#
_cell.length_a   1.000
_cell.length_b   1.000
_cell.length_c   1.000
_cell.angle_alpha   90.00
_cell.angle_beta   90.00
_cell.angle_gamma   90.00
#
_symmetry.space_group_name_H-M   'P 1'
#
loop_
_entity.id
_entity.type
_entity.pdbx_description
1 polymer ?
#
loop_
_entity_poly.entity_id
_entity_poly.type
_entity_poly.pdbx_seq_one_letter_code
_entity_poly.pdbx_strand_id
1 'polypeptide(L)'
;MPDPASFTDDENWSGGFYELSLQWDGRDGQGLQRGLSALWGAAAVDGCYGSRSHEPGDQEEVPCTVESLMAFGHLRGTVLLPSGDRVVCGCVTLGGDGEPEWLDFYLPLGALARVDQRIGGFPFDSRSGEDSLAWRRPLDGWLAAVGTRIFRDAPFRLGLIGFELDGRISSNQINGHAPDPRWEGYLLPVGEDLRYEPATR
;
A
#
# COMPACT_ATOMS: atom_id res chain seq x y z
N MET A 1 17.03 -19.57 4.22
CA MET A 1 16.28 -18.40 4.70
C MET A 1 14.83 -18.62 4.29
N PRO A 2 13.87 -18.33 5.16
CA PRO A 2 12.46 -18.48 4.82
C PRO A 2 12.09 -17.48 3.71
N ASP A 3 11.17 -17.88 2.82
CA ASP A 3 10.84 -17.14 1.59
C ASP A 3 9.89 -15.97 1.90
N PRO A 4 10.28 -14.70 1.67
CA PRO A 4 9.41 -13.55 1.90
C PRO A 4 8.21 -13.46 0.95
N ALA A 5 8.15 -14.32 -0.09
CA ALA A 5 7.02 -14.45 -1.00
C ALA A 5 6.03 -15.58 -0.62
N SER A 6 6.33 -16.38 0.41
CA SER A 6 5.45 -17.47 0.85
C SER A 6 4.19 -16.93 1.54
N PHE A 7 3.03 -17.40 1.09
CA PHE A 7 1.73 -17.01 1.65
C PHE A 7 1.46 -17.65 3.00
N THR A 8 1.85 -18.91 3.16
CA THR A 8 1.52 -19.72 4.34
C THR A 8 2.47 -19.53 5.51
N ASP A 9 3.58 -18.82 5.30
CA ASP A 9 4.48 -18.42 6.37
C ASP A 9 3.90 -17.25 7.17
N ASP A 10 3.38 -17.53 8.36
CA ASP A 10 2.76 -16.54 9.24
C ASP A 10 3.70 -15.39 9.63
N GLU A 11 5.00 -15.62 9.70
CA GLU A 11 5.96 -14.56 10.05
C GLU A 11 6.01 -13.48 8.97
N ASN A 12 5.77 -13.82 7.70
CA ASN A 12 5.70 -12.83 6.61
C ASN A 12 4.60 -11.80 6.88
N TRP A 13 3.49 -12.19 7.48
CA TRP A 13 2.31 -11.32 7.70
C TRP A 13 2.30 -10.63 9.06
N SER A 14 3.41 -10.71 9.81
CA SER A 14 3.52 -10.13 11.15
C SER A 14 4.11 -8.71 11.13
N GLY A 15 4.00 -8.01 12.26
CA GLY A 15 4.65 -6.70 12.46
C GLY A 15 3.88 -5.50 11.91
N GLY A 16 2.70 -5.70 11.32
CA GLY A 16 1.90 -4.64 10.70
C GLY A 16 2.30 -4.38 9.24
N PHE A 17 1.78 -3.30 8.69
CA PHE A 17 1.79 -3.06 7.25
C PHE A 17 2.42 -1.73 6.85
N TYR A 18 3.26 -1.75 5.82
CA TYR A 18 3.73 -0.56 5.13
C TYR A 18 2.92 -0.35 3.85
N GLU A 19 2.34 0.82 3.69
CA GLU A 19 1.16 1.03 2.86
C GLU A 19 1.34 2.16 1.86
N LEU A 20 0.63 2.02 0.74
CA LEU A 20 0.14 3.09 -0.10
C LEU A 20 -1.39 3.12 0.05
N SER A 21 -1.89 4.14 0.74
CA SER A 21 -3.31 4.35 1.03
C SER A 21 -3.85 5.45 0.13
N LEU A 22 -4.91 5.18 -0.64
CA LEU A 22 -5.45 6.09 -1.66
C LEU A 22 -6.94 6.37 -1.44
N GLN A 23 -7.31 7.66 -1.47
CA GLN A 23 -8.68 8.12 -1.19
C GLN A 23 -9.43 8.59 -2.44
N TRP A 24 -10.64 8.08 -2.67
CA TRP A 24 -11.57 8.58 -3.69
C TRP A 24 -12.84 9.22 -3.09
N ASP A 25 -13.52 10.04 -3.90
CA ASP A 25 -14.87 10.48 -3.58
C ASP A 25 -15.84 9.31 -3.81
N GLY A 26 -16.36 8.71 -2.73
CA GLY A 26 -17.17 7.49 -2.75
C GLY A 26 -18.58 7.60 -3.33
N ARG A 27 -18.78 8.37 -4.42
CA ARG A 27 -20.12 8.66 -4.96
C ARG A 27 -20.63 7.65 -5.97
N ASP A 28 -19.79 6.77 -6.52
CA ASP A 28 -20.23 5.81 -7.55
C ASP A 28 -19.54 4.44 -7.56
N GLY A 29 -18.57 4.16 -6.66
CA GLY A 29 -17.79 2.91 -6.61
C GLY A 29 -16.95 2.61 -7.86
N GLN A 30 -17.10 3.38 -8.94
CA GLN A 30 -16.33 3.20 -10.18
C GLN A 30 -14.90 3.70 -10.01
N GLY A 31 -14.71 4.74 -9.17
CA GLY A 31 -13.39 5.21 -8.75
C GLY A 31 -12.57 4.08 -8.14
N LEU A 32 -13.16 3.34 -7.19
CA LEU A 32 -12.49 2.25 -6.48
C LEU A 32 -12.11 1.09 -7.41
N GLN A 33 -13.01 0.65 -8.30
CA GLN A 33 -12.69 -0.41 -9.25
C GLN A 33 -11.58 0.00 -10.24
N ARG A 34 -11.62 1.23 -10.77
CA ARG A 34 -10.54 1.74 -11.62
C ARG A 34 -9.22 1.85 -10.85
N GLY A 35 -9.29 2.33 -9.61
CA GLY A 35 -8.15 2.43 -8.70
C GLY A 35 -7.50 1.07 -8.46
N LEU A 36 -8.29 0.05 -8.11
CA LEU A 36 -7.82 -1.32 -7.89
C LEU A 36 -7.15 -1.90 -9.15
N SER A 37 -7.78 -1.79 -10.31
CA SER A 37 -7.21 -2.30 -11.56
C SER A 37 -5.92 -1.58 -11.95
N ALA A 38 -5.88 -0.25 -11.80
CA ALA A 38 -4.69 0.55 -12.07
C ALA A 38 -3.56 0.22 -11.07
N LEU A 39 -3.90 -0.02 -9.80
CA LEU A 39 -2.96 -0.38 -8.75
C LEU A 39 -2.29 -1.70 -9.03
N TRP A 40 -3.07 -2.75 -9.32
CA TRP A 40 -2.54 -4.09 -9.58
C TRP A 40 -1.52 -4.08 -10.73
N GLY A 41 -1.84 -3.36 -11.80
CA GLY A 41 -0.93 -3.18 -12.94
C GLY A 41 0.27 -2.29 -12.64
N ALA A 42 0.08 -1.15 -11.94
CA ALA A 42 1.15 -0.20 -11.64
C ALA A 42 2.20 -0.77 -10.69
N ALA A 43 1.77 -1.52 -9.67
CA ALA A 43 2.67 -2.23 -8.75
C ALA A 43 3.26 -3.51 -9.36
N ALA A 44 2.76 -3.93 -10.54
CA ALA A 44 3.12 -5.19 -11.19
C ALA A 44 2.94 -6.39 -10.25
N VAL A 45 1.78 -6.46 -9.59
CA VAL A 45 1.43 -7.55 -8.69
C VAL A 45 1.27 -8.84 -9.51
N ASP A 46 1.95 -9.88 -9.04
CA ASP A 46 1.91 -11.22 -9.61
C ASP A 46 0.89 -12.08 -8.87
N GLY A 47 -0.06 -12.62 -9.63
CA GLY A 47 -1.24 -13.31 -9.14
C GLY A 47 -2.28 -12.39 -8.48
N CYS A 48 -3.45 -12.95 -8.19
CA CYS A 48 -4.52 -12.30 -7.44
C CYS A 48 -5.32 -13.36 -6.68
N TYR A 49 -5.18 -13.39 -5.35
CA TYR A 49 -5.66 -14.49 -4.52
C TYR A 49 -6.49 -14.01 -3.33
N GLY A 50 -7.55 -14.75 -3.04
CA GLY A 50 -8.46 -14.46 -1.92
C GLY A 50 -8.00 -15.00 -0.56
N SER A 51 -7.05 -15.95 -0.52
CA SER A 51 -6.61 -16.61 0.72
C SER A 51 -5.10 -16.57 0.90
N ARG A 52 -4.65 -16.30 2.14
CA ARG A 52 -3.26 -16.49 2.56
C ARG A 52 -2.97 -17.89 3.09
N SER A 53 -4.00 -18.72 3.28
CA SER A 53 -3.85 -20.04 3.91
C SER A 53 -3.36 -21.13 2.96
N HIS A 54 -3.17 -20.79 1.68
CA HIS A 54 -2.65 -21.67 0.65
C HIS A 54 -1.57 -20.91 -0.13
N GLU A 55 -0.58 -21.63 -0.66
CA GLU A 55 0.37 -21.02 -1.58
C GLU A 55 -0.30 -20.71 -2.93
N PRO A 56 0.25 -19.76 -3.72
CA PRO A 56 -0.27 -19.45 -5.05
C PRO A 56 -0.49 -20.66 -5.96
N GLY A 57 0.37 -21.68 -5.87
CA GLY A 57 0.25 -22.91 -6.66
C GLY A 57 -0.86 -23.87 -6.22
N ASP A 58 -1.43 -23.66 -5.04
CA ASP A 58 -2.43 -24.54 -4.40
C ASP A 58 -3.84 -23.92 -4.36
N GLN A 59 -4.04 -22.78 -5.01
CA GLN A 59 -5.33 -22.10 -5.08
C GLN A 59 -5.56 -21.47 -6.46
N GLU A 60 -6.82 -21.24 -6.81
CA GLU A 60 -7.17 -20.52 -8.03
C GLU A 60 -6.99 -19.01 -7.85
N GLU A 61 -6.54 -18.35 -8.92
CA GLU A 61 -6.61 -16.89 -8.98
C GLU A 61 -8.07 -16.44 -9.01
N VAL A 62 -8.35 -15.35 -8.30
CA VAL A 62 -9.64 -14.69 -8.30
C VAL A 62 -9.59 -13.43 -9.17
N PRO A 63 -10.71 -13.00 -9.77
CA PRO A 63 -10.75 -11.74 -10.50
C PRO A 63 -10.27 -10.56 -9.64
N CYS A 64 -9.46 -9.68 -10.21
CA CYS A 64 -9.05 -8.43 -9.55
C CYS A 64 -10.18 -7.39 -9.62
N THR A 65 -11.22 -7.60 -8.82
CA THR A 65 -12.42 -6.76 -8.76
C THR A 65 -12.76 -6.34 -7.34
N VAL A 66 -13.50 -5.24 -7.20
CA VAL A 66 -14.04 -4.80 -5.91
C VAL A 66 -14.98 -5.85 -5.33
N GLU A 67 -15.73 -6.58 -6.16
CA GLU A 67 -16.55 -7.70 -5.69
C GLU A 67 -15.71 -8.80 -5.03
N SER A 68 -14.62 -9.23 -5.65
CA SER A 68 -13.70 -10.19 -5.05
C SER A 68 -13.03 -9.61 -3.80
N LEU A 69 -12.60 -8.35 -3.82
CA LEU A 69 -12.04 -7.67 -2.66
C LEU A 69 -13.00 -7.70 -1.47
N MET A 70 -14.28 -7.39 -1.68
CA MET A 70 -15.33 -7.42 -0.65
C MET A 70 -15.64 -8.85 -0.19
N ALA A 71 -15.67 -9.82 -1.12
CA ALA A 71 -15.96 -11.22 -0.80
C ALA A 71 -14.87 -11.88 0.06
N PHE A 72 -13.61 -11.56 -0.20
CA PHE A 72 -12.46 -12.15 0.51
C PHE A 72 -11.89 -11.25 1.61
N GLY A 73 -12.37 -10.00 1.71
CA GLY A 73 -11.84 -8.95 2.57
C GLY A 73 -10.51 -8.37 2.10
N HIS A 74 -9.63 -9.21 1.55
CA HIS A 74 -8.35 -8.78 0.97
C HIS A 74 -8.07 -9.55 -0.32
N LEU A 75 -7.43 -8.87 -1.26
CA LEU A 75 -6.75 -9.50 -2.38
C LEU A 75 -5.25 -9.55 -2.10
N ARG A 76 -4.59 -10.62 -2.49
CA ARG A 76 -3.17 -10.87 -2.20
C ARG A 76 -2.43 -11.27 -3.46
N GLY A 77 -1.14 -10.98 -3.47
CA GLY A 77 -0.23 -11.35 -4.55
C GLY A 77 1.21 -11.25 -4.08
N THR A 78 2.13 -11.20 -5.03
CA THR A 78 3.53 -10.86 -4.73
C THR A 78 3.99 -9.71 -5.61
N VAL A 79 4.98 -8.94 -5.15
CA VAL A 79 5.61 -7.87 -5.93
C VAL A 79 7.11 -8.01 -5.92
N LEU A 80 7.74 -7.55 -7.00
CA LEU A 80 9.18 -7.36 -7.07
C LEU A 80 9.53 -5.95 -6.57
N LEU A 81 10.27 -5.87 -5.46
CA LEU A 81 10.73 -4.62 -4.89
C LEU A 81 11.88 -4.03 -5.72
N PRO A 82 12.18 -2.72 -5.57
CA PRO A 82 13.34 -2.10 -6.21
C PRO A 82 14.69 -2.76 -5.90
N SER A 83 14.79 -3.46 -4.77
CA SER A 83 15.98 -4.24 -4.41
C SER A 83 16.18 -5.49 -5.28
N GLY A 84 15.14 -5.92 -6.00
CA GLY A 84 15.09 -7.18 -6.75
C GLY A 84 14.52 -8.36 -5.93
N ASP A 85 14.16 -8.14 -4.67
CA ASP A 85 13.53 -9.16 -3.84
C ASP A 85 12.03 -9.24 -4.11
N ARG A 86 11.48 -10.45 -4.07
CA ARG A 86 10.04 -10.68 -4.19
C ARG A 86 9.44 -10.84 -2.80
N VAL A 87 8.34 -10.15 -2.52
CA VAL A 87 7.64 -10.23 -1.22
C VAL A 87 6.14 -10.41 -1.42
N VAL A 88 5.48 -10.99 -0.42
CA VAL A 88 4.01 -10.96 -0.35
C VAL A 88 3.50 -9.52 -0.23
N CYS A 89 2.34 -9.27 -0.82
CA CYS A 89 1.61 -8.01 -0.68
C CYS A 89 0.11 -8.29 -0.58
N GLY A 90 -0.65 -7.28 -0.22
CA GLY A 90 -2.10 -7.34 -0.34
C GLY A 90 -2.74 -5.99 -0.55
N CYS A 91 -4.04 -6.04 -0.71
CA CYS A 91 -4.88 -4.87 -0.85
C CYS A 91 -6.18 -5.10 -0.08
N VAL A 92 -6.63 -4.06 0.61
CA VAL A 92 -7.91 -3.99 1.32
C VAL A 92 -8.60 -2.68 0.94
N THR A 93 -9.92 -2.62 1.15
CA THR A 93 -10.65 -1.36 1.07
C THR A 93 -11.22 -1.03 2.44
N LEU A 94 -11.18 0.27 2.77
CA LEU A 94 -11.76 0.82 3.98
C LEU A 94 -12.77 1.90 3.62
N GLY A 95 -13.75 2.07 4.50
CA GLY A 95 -14.89 2.95 4.27
C GLY A 95 -16.09 2.22 3.64
N GLY A 96 -17.23 2.91 3.64
CA GLY A 96 -18.55 2.38 3.30
C GLY A 96 -19.62 3.09 4.11
N ASP A 97 -20.79 3.31 3.51
CA ASP A 97 -21.93 4.08 4.05
C ASP A 97 -21.63 5.56 4.39
N GLY A 98 -21.29 6.35 3.37
CA GLY A 98 -21.24 7.82 3.44
C GLY A 98 -19.88 8.42 3.79
N GLU A 99 -18.89 7.58 4.10
CA GLU A 99 -17.48 7.96 4.28
C GLU A 99 -16.68 7.83 2.97
N PRO A 100 -15.53 8.53 2.84
CA PRO A 100 -14.64 8.37 1.68
C PRO A 100 -14.17 6.92 1.50
N GLU A 101 -14.09 6.48 0.24
CA GLU A 101 -13.58 5.15 -0.11
C GLU A 101 -12.06 5.17 -0.14
N TRP A 102 -11.44 4.27 0.60
CA TRP A 102 -10.00 4.06 0.63
C TRP A 102 -9.63 2.72 0.01
N LEU A 103 -8.49 2.72 -0.68
CA LEU A 103 -7.81 1.52 -1.13
C LEU A 103 -6.41 1.50 -0.55
N ASP A 104 -6.13 0.48 0.25
CA ASP A 104 -4.84 0.34 0.93
C ASP A 104 -4.11 -0.84 0.33
N PHE A 105 -3.03 -0.53 -0.39
CA PHE A 105 -2.07 -1.54 -0.83
C PHE A 105 -0.97 -1.63 0.19
N TYR A 106 -0.72 -2.84 0.69
CA TYR A 106 0.18 -3.05 1.80
C TYR A 106 1.26 -4.10 1.51
N LEU A 107 2.41 -3.86 2.13
CA LEU A 107 3.55 -4.75 2.22
C LEU A 107 3.76 -5.10 3.70
N PRO A 108 3.60 -6.38 4.09
CA PRO A 108 3.81 -6.78 5.47
C PRO A 108 5.24 -6.54 5.95
N LEU A 109 5.41 -5.95 7.15
CA LEU A 109 6.73 -5.66 7.70
C LEU A 109 7.53 -6.94 7.96
N GLY A 110 6.89 -8.05 8.31
CA GLY A 110 7.57 -9.34 8.49
C GLY A 110 8.28 -9.82 7.22
N ALA A 111 7.60 -9.75 6.07
CA ALA A 111 8.19 -10.06 4.77
C ALA A 111 9.29 -9.05 4.39
N LEU A 112 9.06 -7.76 4.63
CA LEU A 112 10.05 -6.73 4.34
C LEU A 112 11.32 -6.85 5.20
N ALA A 113 11.19 -7.18 6.49
CA ALA A 113 12.32 -7.33 7.41
C ALA A 113 13.25 -8.50 7.02
N ARG A 114 12.74 -9.47 6.26
CA ARG A 114 13.56 -10.57 5.70
C ARG A 114 14.45 -10.10 4.56
N VAL A 115 14.04 -9.07 3.81
CA VAL A 115 14.83 -8.51 2.70
C VAL A 115 15.72 -7.34 3.16
N ASP A 116 15.29 -6.59 4.17
CA ASP A 116 16.04 -5.46 4.73
C ASP A 116 16.03 -5.44 6.26
N GLN A 117 17.15 -5.88 6.85
CA GLN A 117 17.35 -5.96 8.30
C GLN A 117 17.30 -4.60 9.01
N ARG A 118 17.36 -3.48 8.27
CA ARG A 118 17.23 -2.13 8.84
C ARG A 118 15.81 -1.84 9.33
N ILE A 119 14.81 -2.56 8.82
CA ILE A 119 13.40 -2.44 9.23
C ILE A 119 13.23 -2.85 10.70
N GLY A 120 13.77 -4.01 11.07
CA GLY A 120 13.82 -4.49 12.46
C GLY A 120 12.49 -4.35 13.20
N GLY A 121 12.49 -3.61 14.32
CA GLY A 121 11.32 -3.43 15.18
C GLY A 121 10.49 -2.19 14.87
N PHE A 122 10.60 -1.61 13.66
CA PHE A 122 9.83 -0.45 13.25
C PHE A 122 8.31 -0.67 13.42
N PRO A 123 7.54 0.35 13.86
CA PRO A 123 7.95 1.68 14.30
C PRO A 123 8.26 1.79 15.80
N PHE A 124 8.49 0.68 16.50
CA PHE A 124 8.56 0.62 17.96
C PHE A 124 9.99 0.63 18.53
N ASP A 125 11.00 0.45 17.68
CA ASP A 125 12.40 0.48 18.11
C ASP A 125 13.03 1.90 18.01
N SER A 126 14.22 2.06 18.59
CA SER A 126 14.91 3.35 18.66
C SER A 126 15.34 3.92 17.30
N ARG A 127 15.26 3.15 16.21
CA ARG A 127 15.63 3.56 14.85
C ARG A 127 14.41 4.03 14.04
N SER A 128 13.23 4.06 14.65
CA SER A 128 11.97 4.33 13.94
C SER A 128 11.74 5.78 13.53
N GLY A 129 12.57 6.72 14.00
CA GLY A 129 12.58 8.11 13.54
C GLY A 129 13.42 8.30 12.27
N GLU A 130 14.22 9.36 12.20
CA GLU A 130 15.00 9.74 11.02
C GLU A 130 15.88 8.61 10.45
N ASP A 131 16.38 7.72 11.31
CA ASP A 131 17.18 6.55 10.91
C ASP A 131 16.39 5.59 9.99
N SER A 132 15.07 5.48 10.19
CA SER A 132 14.18 4.65 9.36
C SER A 132 14.12 5.15 7.92
N LEU A 133 14.37 6.44 7.68
CA LEU A 133 14.35 7.03 6.34
C LEU A 133 15.40 6.40 5.41
N ALA A 134 16.44 5.78 5.96
CA ALA A 134 17.48 5.10 5.18
C ALA A 134 16.95 3.87 4.40
N TRP A 135 15.92 3.18 4.93
CA TRP A 135 15.26 2.07 4.24
C TRP A 135 13.92 2.48 3.64
N ARG A 136 13.21 3.43 4.28
CA ARG A 136 11.90 3.91 3.79
C ARG A 136 12.01 4.68 2.48
N ARG A 137 12.97 5.59 2.31
CA ARG A 137 13.02 6.45 1.10
C ARG A 137 13.02 5.68 -0.23
N PRO A 138 13.81 4.61 -0.43
CA PRO A 138 13.70 3.79 -1.63
C PRO A 138 12.31 3.17 -1.82
N LEU A 139 11.70 2.67 -0.73
CA LEU A 139 10.38 2.06 -0.77
C LEU A 139 9.29 3.11 -1.04
N ASP A 140 9.35 4.25 -0.37
CA ASP A 140 8.43 5.37 -0.56
C ASP A 140 8.52 5.93 -1.98
N GLY A 141 9.73 6.05 -2.54
CA GLY A 141 9.92 6.48 -3.91
C GLY A 141 9.27 5.52 -4.91
N TRP A 142 9.34 4.21 -4.65
CA TRP A 142 8.65 3.20 -5.46
C TRP A 142 7.12 3.28 -5.30
N LEU A 143 6.61 3.38 -4.08
CA LEU A 143 5.17 3.55 -3.81
C LEU A 143 4.63 4.86 -4.42
N ALA A 144 5.41 5.94 -4.39
CA ALA A 144 5.05 7.21 -5.03
C ALA A 144 5.00 7.09 -6.56
N ALA A 145 5.90 6.31 -7.17
CA ALA A 145 5.87 6.01 -8.59
C ALA A 145 4.68 5.10 -8.98
N VAL A 146 4.29 4.17 -8.10
CA VAL A 146 3.04 3.41 -8.24
C VAL A 146 1.84 4.36 -8.18
N GLY A 147 1.74 5.21 -7.16
CA GLY A 147 0.65 6.19 -7.02
C GLY A 147 0.57 7.16 -8.21
N THR A 148 1.71 7.61 -8.74
CA THR A 148 1.76 8.46 -9.94
C THR A 148 1.19 7.77 -11.17
N ARG A 149 1.44 6.47 -11.35
CA ARG A 149 0.87 5.69 -12.45
C ARG A 149 -0.63 5.48 -12.28
N ILE A 150 -1.07 5.16 -11.06
CA ILE A 150 -2.49 5.02 -10.73
C ILE A 150 -3.24 6.32 -11.02
N PHE A 151 -2.70 7.47 -10.61
CA PHE A 151 -3.36 8.77 -10.75
C PHE A 151 -3.68 9.13 -12.20
N ARG A 152 -2.90 8.65 -13.18
CA ARG A 152 -3.15 8.89 -14.61
C ARG A 152 -4.42 8.21 -15.11
N ASP A 153 -4.72 7.02 -14.60
CA ASP A 153 -5.85 6.19 -15.05
C ASP A 153 -7.06 6.30 -14.11
N ALA A 154 -6.81 6.60 -12.83
CA ALA A 154 -7.80 6.71 -11.77
C ALA A 154 -7.42 7.83 -10.78
N PRO A 155 -7.69 9.11 -11.12
CA PRO A 155 -7.39 10.23 -10.24
C PRO A 155 -8.05 10.08 -8.86
N PHE A 156 -7.27 10.26 -7.80
CA PHE A 156 -7.68 10.19 -6.40
C PHE A 156 -7.53 11.57 -5.72
N ARG A 157 -8.05 11.72 -4.50
CA ARG A 157 -8.03 12.99 -3.72
C ARG A 157 -6.79 13.15 -2.86
N LEU A 158 -6.29 12.04 -2.33
CA LEU A 158 -5.14 11.99 -1.45
C LEU A 158 -4.51 10.60 -1.55
N GLY A 159 -3.18 10.54 -1.55
CA GLY A 159 -2.45 9.32 -1.25
C GLY A 159 -1.51 9.52 -0.06
N LEU A 160 -1.37 8.51 0.78
CA LEU A 160 -0.45 8.46 1.90
C LEU A 160 0.50 7.26 1.74
N ILE A 161 1.74 7.43 2.19
CA ILE A 161 2.76 6.36 2.19
C ILE A 161 3.41 6.24 3.57
N GLY A 162 3.33 5.08 4.21
CA GLY A 162 3.82 4.91 5.57
C GLY A 162 3.29 3.66 6.25
N PHE A 163 3.33 3.62 7.58
CA PHE A 163 2.90 2.46 8.35
C PHE A 163 1.52 2.69 8.97
N GLU A 164 0.61 1.76 8.72
CA GLU A 164 -0.76 1.71 9.26
C GLU A 164 -1.44 3.10 9.19
N LEU A 165 -1.71 3.54 7.95
CA LEU A 165 -2.14 4.89 7.61
C LEU A 165 -3.65 5.10 7.73
N ASP A 166 -4.40 4.01 7.82
CA ASP A 166 -5.85 3.93 7.77
C ASP A 166 -6.56 5.04 8.57
N GLY A 167 -7.29 5.89 7.86
CA GLY A 167 -8.18 6.90 8.44
C GLY A 167 -7.49 7.98 9.28
N ARG A 168 -6.15 8.07 9.29
CA ARG A 168 -5.41 9.02 10.14
C ARG A 168 -5.63 10.47 9.73
N ILE A 169 -5.79 10.72 8.42
CA ILE A 169 -6.03 12.05 7.85
C ILE A 169 -6.82 11.94 6.55
N SER A 170 -7.76 12.86 6.34
CA SER A 170 -8.53 13.01 5.09
C SER A 170 -8.01 14.18 4.27
N SER A 171 -8.26 14.14 2.96
CA SER A 171 -7.97 15.26 2.04
C SER A 171 -8.54 16.60 2.53
N ASN A 172 -9.75 16.59 3.10
CA ASN A 172 -10.40 17.77 3.67
C ASN A 172 -9.63 18.39 4.85
N GLN A 173 -8.94 17.58 5.65
CA GLN A 173 -8.18 18.06 6.80
C GLN A 173 -6.86 18.74 6.40
N ILE A 174 -6.22 18.25 5.34
CA ILE A 174 -4.91 18.78 4.89
C ILE A 174 -5.04 19.91 3.86
N ASN A 175 -6.20 20.03 3.20
CA ASN A 175 -6.50 21.10 2.22
C ASN A 175 -5.38 21.33 1.19
N GLY A 176 -4.79 20.26 0.67
CA GLY A 176 -3.71 20.32 -0.34
C GLY A 176 -2.32 20.67 0.19
N HIS A 177 -2.11 20.67 1.51
CA HIS A 177 -0.83 20.94 2.14
C HIS A 177 -0.43 19.82 3.11
N ALA A 178 0.71 19.16 2.85
CA ALA A 178 1.23 18.19 3.81
C ALA A 178 1.72 18.92 5.08
N PRO A 179 1.63 18.28 6.27
CA PRO A 179 2.13 18.86 7.51
C PRO A 179 3.67 19.02 7.49
N ASP A 180 4.22 19.71 8.50
CA ASP A 180 5.65 19.72 8.80
C ASP A 180 5.84 19.74 10.33
N PRO A 181 6.47 18.71 10.95
CA PRO A 181 7.12 17.54 10.34
C PRO A 181 6.14 16.50 9.76
N ARG A 182 6.65 15.57 8.94
CA ARG A 182 5.88 14.48 8.30
C ARG A 182 6.41 13.12 8.70
N TRP A 183 5.54 12.30 9.28
CA TRP A 183 5.84 10.89 9.58
C TRP A 183 5.55 9.97 8.40
N GLU A 184 4.69 10.41 7.47
CA GLU A 184 4.34 9.68 6.25
C GLU A 184 4.60 10.53 5.00
N GLY A 185 4.74 9.87 3.85
CA GLY A 185 4.79 10.53 2.56
C GLY A 185 3.38 10.90 2.08
N TYR A 186 3.26 11.99 1.33
CA TYR A 186 1.99 12.50 0.83
C TYR A 186 2.01 12.57 -0.71
N LEU A 187 0.92 12.13 -1.33
CA LEU A 187 0.66 12.26 -2.75
C LEU A 187 -0.53 13.21 -2.92
N LEU A 188 -0.23 14.43 -3.37
CA LEU A 188 -1.19 15.54 -3.43
C LEU A 188 -1.48 15.89 -4.89
N PRO A 189 -2.75 15.78 -5.33
CA PRO A 189 -3.16 16.26 -6.65
C PRO A 189 -2.94 17.78 -6.78
N VAL A 190 -2.29 18.20 -7.86
CA VAL A 190 -2.10 19.62 -8.24
C VAL A 190 -2.50 19.77 -9.70
N GLY A 191 -3.78 20.06 -9.93
CA GLY A 191 -4.34 20.04 -11.29
C GLY A 191 -4.41 18.62 -11.84
N GLU A 192 -3.77 18.38 -13.00
CA GLU A 192 -3.65 17.06 -13.62
C GLU A 192 -2.38 16.31 -13.21
N ASP A 193 -1.52 16.94 -12.40
CA ASP A 193 -0.29 16.35 -11.90
C ASP A 193 -0.44 15.85 -10.45
N LEU A 194 0.48 14.96 -10.06
CA LEU A 194 0.58 14.45 -8.70
C LEU A 194 1.91 14.89 -8.07
N ARG A 195 1.86 15.64 -6.96
CA ARG A 195 3.04 16.05 -6.21
C ARG A 195 3.31 15.06 -5.08
N TYR A 196 4.51 14.50 -5.05
CA TYR A 196 4.99 13.69 -3.93
C TYR A 196 5.78 14.55 -2.92
N GLU A 197 5.36 14.53 -1.66
CA GLU A 197 6.05 15.14 -0.54
C GLU A 197 6.53 14.06 0.44
N PRO A 198 7.85 13.83 0.56
CA PRO A 198 8.38 12.71 1.35
C PRO A 198 8.24 12.93 2.86
N ALA A 199 8.24 11.82 3.59
CA ALA A 199 8.38 11.81 5.05
C ALA A 199 9.71 12.49 5.48
N THR A 200 9.66 13.19 6.60
CA THR A 200 10.80 13.88 7.23
C THR A 200 11.18 13.31 8.59
N ARG A 201 10.41 12.33 9.09
CA ARG A 201 10.61 11.64 10.36
C ARG A 201 10.43 10.14 10.21
#